data_AF-A0A962EB99-F1
#
_entry.id   AF-A0A962EB99-F1
#
_cell.length_a   1.000
_cell.length_b   1.000
_cell.length_c   1.000
_cell.angle_alpha   90.00
_cell.angle_beta   90.00
_cell.angle_gamma   90.00
#
_symmetry.space_group_name_H-M   'P 1'
#
loop_
_entity.id
_entity.type
_entity.pdbx_description
1 polymer ?
#
loop_
_entity_poly.entity_id
_entity_poly.type
_entity_poly.pdbx_seq_one_letter_code
_entity_poly.pdbx_strand_id
1 'polypeptide(L)' 'QPIEPKKFPVQIAFNLIPQIDVFTDNGYTKEEMKMVWETRKILEDQTIMVNPTAVRV' A
#
# COMPACT_ATOMS: atom_id res chain seq x y z
N GLN A 1 18.89 -17.65 15.45
CA GLN A 1 18.30 -18.57 14.46
C GLN A 1 17.65 -17.72 13.37
N PRO A 2 17.78 -18.07 12.08
CA PRO A 2 17.01 -17.41 11.03
C PRO A 2 15.51 -17.62 11.28
N ILE A 3 14.73 -16.55 11.18
CA ILE A 3 13.29 -16.56 11.42
C ILE A 3 12.59 -16.78 10.09
N GLU A 4 11.87 -17.90 9.95
CA GLU A 4 11.01 -18.13 8.79
C GLU A 4 9.70 -17.34 8.93
N PRO A 5 9.41 -16.40 8.01
CA PRO A 5 8.19 -15.61 8.10
C PRO A 5 6.98 -16.46 7.64
N LYS A 6 5.93 -16.52 8.48
CA LYS A 6 4.73 -17.34 8.21
C LYS A 6 3.60 -16.61 7.50
N LYS A 7 3.50 -15.29 7.65
CA LYS A 7 2.40 -14.47 7.12
C LYS A 7 2.83 -13.49 6.05
N PHE A 8 4.04 -12.95 6.17
CA PHE A 8 4.62 -11.99 5.24
C PHE A 8 5.68 -12.68 4.40
N PRO A 9 5.97 -12.18 3.19
CA PRO A 9 6.99 -12.76 2.32
C PRO A 9 8.40 -12.67 2.93
N VAL A 10 8.63 -11.70 3.81
CA VAL A 10 9.90 -11.46 4.51
C VAL A 10 9.64 -11.21 5.99
N GLN A 11 10.70 -11.34 6.81
CA GLN A 11 10.63 -10.92 8.21
C GLN A 11 10.24 -9.45 8.30
N ILE A 12 9.22 -9.13 9.11
CA ILE A 12 8.76 -7.76 9.33
C ILE A 12 9.48 -7.08 10.49
N ALA A 13 9.82 -7.82 11.56
CA ALA A 13 10.50 -7.24 12.70
C ALA A 13 11.85 -6.64 12.28
N PHE A 14 12.02 -5.33 12.56
CA PHE A 14 13.18 -4.54 12.14
C PHE A 14 13.37 -4.45 10.61
N ASN A 15 12.29 -4.52 9.84
CA ASN A 15 12.29 -4.43 8.38
C ASN A 15 11.07 -3.63 7.87
N LEU A 16 10.98 -3.43 6.56
CA LEU A 16 9.88 -2.71 5.89
C LEU A 16 9.40 -3.51 4.67
N ILE A 17 8.10 -3.47 4.37
CA ILE A 17 7.53 -4.07 3.16
C ILE A 17 6.79 -2.99 2.36
N PRO A 18 7.37 -2.47 1.26
CA PRO A 18 6.78 -1.40 0.43
C PRO A 18 5.85 -1.96 -0.66
N GLN A 19 5.10 -3.00 -0.33
CA GLN A 19 4.08 -3.57 -1.21
C GLN A 19 2.94 -4.09 -0.35
N ILE A 20 1.78 -3.42 -0.41
CA ILE A 20 0.57 -3.84 0.29
C ILE A 20 -0.51 -4.14 -0.75
N ASP A 21 -1.02 -5.38 -0.74
CA ASP A 21 -1.98 -5.88 -1.74
C ASP A 21 -1.33 -6.04 -3.14
N VAL A 22 -2.14 -6.25 -4.17
CA VAL A 22 -1.70 -6.47 -5.55
C VAL A 22 -1.36 -5.16 -6.27
N PHE A 23 -0.45 -5.22 -7.25
CA PHE A 23 -0.26 -4.13 -8.20
C PHE A 23 -1.46 -3.98 -9.13
N THR A 24 -1.72 -2.76 -9.54
CA THR A 24 -2.71 -2.39 -10.55
C THR A 24 -2.00 -1.97 -11.85
N ASP A 25 -2.74 -1.85 -12.95
CA ASP A 25 -2.16 -1.63 -14.29
C ASP A 25 -1.37 -0.31 -14.42
N ASN A 26 -1.59 0.65 -13.53
CA ASN A 26 -0.88 1.92 -13.50
C ASN A 26 0.42 1.90 -12.67
N GLY A 27 0.81 0.73 -12.13
CA GLY A 27 2.03 0.56 -11.34
C GLY A 27 1.89 0.84 -9.83
N TYR A 28 0.74 1.34 -9.36
CA TYR A 28 0.45 1.47 -7.94
C TYR A 28 -0.08 0.18 -7.35
N THR A 29 0.11 -0.01 -6.04
CA THR A 29 -0.59 -1.06 -5.30
C THR A 29 -2.06 -0.70 -5.08
N LYS A 30 -2.91 -1.71 -4.90
CA LYS A 30 -4.34 -1.50 -4.65
C LYS A 30 -4.58 -0.70 -3.36
N GLU A 31 -3.74 -0.85 -2.34
CA GLU A 31 -3.85 -0.06 -1.10
C GLU A 31 -3.55 1.42 -1.35
N GLU A 32 -2.55 1.74 -2.17
CA GLU A 32 -2.26 3.13 -2.58
C GLU A 32 -3.41 3.72 -3.41
N MET A 33 -4.00 2.93 -4.32
CA MET A 33 -5.13 3.39 -5.12
C MET A 33 -6.41 3.62 -4.31
N LYS A 34 -6.66 2.83 -3.25
CA LYS A 34 -7.77 3.09 -2.32
C LYS A 34 -7.66 4.48 -1.70
N MET A 35 -6.46 4.91 -1.29
CA MET A 35 -6.26 6.25 -0.74
C MET A 35 -6.68 7.34 -1.74
N VAL A 36 -6.34 7.19 -3.02
CA VAL A 36 -6.76 8.12 -4.08
C VAL A 36 -8.29 8.11 -4.25
N TRP A 37 -8.89 6.92 -4.39
CA TRP A 37 -10.31 6.78 -4.69
C TRP A 37 -11.22 7.16 -3.53
N GLU A 38 -10.90 6.70 -2.32
CA GLU A 38 -11.68 6.96 -1.11
C GLU A 38 -11.61 8.44 -0.74
N THR A 39 -10.45 9.08 -0.87
CA THR A 39 -10.32 10.53 -0.64
C THR A 39 -11.24 11.33 -1.57
N ARG A 40 -11.22 11.03 -2.88
CA ARG A 40 -12.09 11.69 -3.86
C ARG A 40 -13.58 11.40 -3.61
N LYS A 41 -13.90 10.18 -3.20
CA LYS A 41 -15.28 9.76 -2.91
C LYS A 41 -15.83 10.44 -1.65
N ILE A 42 -15.04 10.49 -0.56
CA ILE A 42 -15.45 11.05 0.73
C ILE A 42 -15.61 12.58 0.64
N LEU A 43 -14.73 13.24 -0.11
CA LEU A 43 -14.72 14.70 -0.24
C LEU A 43 -15.53 15.20 -1.45
N GLU A 44 -16.14 14.29 -2.21
CA GLU A 44 -16.90 14.58 -3.43
C GLU A 44 -16.14 15.43 -4.47
N ASP A 45 -14.80 15.36 -4.47
CA ASP A 45 -13.93 16.16 -5.34
C ASP A 45 -12.96 15.26 -6.13
N GLN A 46 -13.20 15.16 -7.45
CA GLN A 46 -12.38 14.37 -8.37
C GLN A 46 -11.07 15.05 -8.75
N THR A 47 -10.91 16.34 -8.46
CA THR A 47 -9.72 17.13 -8.82
C THR A 47 -8.57 16.92 -7.85
N ILE A 48 -8.84 16.35 -6.67
CA ILE A 48 -7.83 16.04 -5.66
C ILE A 48 -6.83 15.04 -6.25
N MET A 49 -5.55 15.42 -6.22
CA MET A 49 -4.43 14.60 -6.66
C MET A 49 -3.53 14.29 -5.46
N VAL A 50 -3.34 13.01 -5.19
CA VAL A 50 -2.43 12.51 -4.15
C VAL A 50 -1.57 11.41 -4.74
N ASN A 51 -0.32 11.34 -4.31
CA ASN A 51 0.64 10.30 -4.69
C ASN A 51 1.04 9.51 -3.43
N PRO A 52 0.18 8.58 -2.97
CA PRO A 52 0.44 7.86 -1.73
C PRO A 52 1.43 6.72 -1.95
N THR A 53 2.25 6.44 -0.93
CA THR A 53 3.07 5.24 -0.84
C THR A 53 2.71 4.48 0.44
N ALA A 54 2.33 3.22 0.32
CA ALA A 54 1.89 2.42 1.46
C ALA A 54 2.98 1.42 1.88
N VAL A 55 3.51 1.58 3.09
CA VAL A 55 4.60 0.74 3.62
C VAL A 55 4.16 0.08 4.93
N ARG A 56 4.40 -1.23 5.05
CA ARG A 56 4.18 -1.96 6.30
C ARG A 56 5.42 -1.90 7.18
N VAL A 57 5.20 -1.57 8.46
CA VAL A 57 6.19 -1.48 9.55
C VAL A 57 5.89 -2.51 10.65
#